data_AF-A0A3D4EJA0-F1
#
_entry.id   AF-A0A3D4EJA0-F1
#
_cell.length_a   1.000
_cell.length_b   1.000
_cell.length_c   1.000
_cell.angle_alpha   90.00
_cell.angle_beta   90.00
_cell.angle_gamma   90.00
#
_symmetry.space_group_name_H-M   'P 1'
#
loop_
_entity.id
_entity.type
_entity.pdbx_description
1 polymer ?
#
loop_
_entity_poly.entity_id
_entity_poly.type
_entity_poly.pdbx_seq_one_letter_code
_entity_poly.pdbx_strand_id
1 'polypeptide(L)' 'AQLCNQHQVSFELLKPLLEETLEKAFLNGPENSQTGPAKRHDTQTIQKQLEALKTSEQQELYSTLTKAIQNYYER' A
#
# COMPACT_ATOMS: atom_id res chain seq x y z
N ALA A 1 5.80 -7.28 -9.40
CA ALA A 1 7.25 -7.62 -9.45
C ALA A 1 8.15 -6.51 -10.02
N GLN A 2 7.66 -5.58 -10.86
CA GLN A 2 8.51 -4.54 -11.50
C GLN A 2 9.45 -3.81 -10.53
N LEU A 3 8.95 -3.30 -9.39
CA LEU A 3 9.78 -2.59 -8.41
C LEU A 3 10.85 -3.51 -7.79
N CYS A 4 10.46 -4.73 -7.39
CA CYS A 4 11.39 -5.75 -6.89
C CYS A 4 12.51 -6.03 -7.92
N ASN A 5 12.16 -6.20 -9.19
CA ASN A 5 13.13 -6.43 -10.27
C ASN A 5 14.08 -5.25 -10.44
N GLN A 6 13.58 -4.02 -10.39
CA GLN A 6 14.40 -2.80 -10.50
C GLN A 6 15.40 -2.65 -9.36
N HIS A 7 15.04 -3.12 -8.16
CA HIS A 7 15.90 -3.08 -6.99
C HIS A 7 16.68 -4.40 -6.74
N GLN A 8 16.60 -5.36 -7.67
CA GLN A 8 17.22 -6.68 -7.53
C GLN A 8 16.83 -7.42 -6.25
N VAL A 9 15.58 -7.24 -5.82
CA VAL A 9 14.97 -7.89 -4.66
C VAL A 9 14.05 -9.01 -5.14
N SER A 10 14.10 -10.18 -4.50
CA SER A 10 13.18 -11.28 -4.82
C SER A 10 11.75 -10.92 -4.43
N PHE A 11 10.80 -11.15 -5.33
CA PHE A 11 9.37 -10.97 -5.03
C PHE A 11 8.89 -11.91 -3.91
N GLU A 12 9.52 -13.07 -3.74
CA GLU A 12 9.19 -14.03 -2.69
C GLU A 12 9.30 -13.43 -1.28
N LEU A 13 10.11 -12.39 -1.08
CA LEU A 13 10.19 -11.70 0.21
C LEU A 13 8.88 -10.98 0.59
N LEU A 14 8.03 -10.67 -0.40
CA LEU A 14 6.72 -10.06 -0.16
C LEU A 14 5.63 -11.09 0.12
N LYS A 15 5.86 -12.37 -0.20
CA LYS A 15 4.85 -13.43 -0.08
C LYS A 15 4.27 -13.53 1.34
N PRO A 16 5.07 -13.53 2.43
CA PRO A 16 4.50 -13.60 3.78
C PRO A 16 3.61 -12.41 4.12
N LEU A 17 3.93 -11.21 3.60
CA LEU A 17 3.10 -10.02 3.82
C LEU A 17 1.75 -10.12 3.11
N LEU A 18 1.71 -10.71 1.92
CA LEU A 18 0.49 -10.93 1.16
C LEU A 18 -0.40 -11.97 1.83
N GLU A 19 0.19 -13.10 2.27
CA GLU A 19 -0.51 -14.16 2.98
C GLU A 19 -1.13 -13.63 4.28
N GLU A 20 -0.35 -12.95 5.11
CA GLU A 20 -0.81 -12.34 6.36
C GLU A 20 -1.94 -11.31 6.13
N THR A 21 -1.85 -10.52 5.06
CA THR A 21 -2.86 -9.50 4.74
C THR A 21 -4.19 -10.15 4.36
N LEU A 22 -4.16 -11.19 3.53
CA LEU A 22 -5.36 -11.92 3.10
C LEU A 22 -5.97 -12.69 4.27
N GLU A 23 -5.15 -13.36 5.07
CA GLU A 23 -5.60 -14.10 6.25
C GLU A 23 -6.33 -13.17 7.24
N LYS A 24 -5.73 -12.02 7.59
CA LYS A 24 -6.37 -11.03 8.45
C LYS A 24 -7.68 -10.51 7.86
N ALA A 25 -7.70 -10.21 6.56
CA ALA A 25 -8.91 -9.71 5.90
C ALA A 25 -10.07 -10.72 5.97
N PHE A 26 -9.79 -12.02 5.87
CA PHE A 26 -10.83 -13.06 6.01
C PHE A 26 -11.25 -13.29 7.47
N LEU A 27 -10.32 -13.20 8.42
CA LEU A 27 -10.60 -13.44 9.84
C LEU A 27 -11.30 -12.26 10.51
N ASN A 28 -10.81 -11.04 10.29
CA ASN A 28 -11.24 -9.83 10.99
C ASN A 28 -12.11 -8.90 10.14
N GLY A 29 -12.23 -9.20 8.84
CA GLY A 29 -12.81 -8.31 7.84
C GLY A 29 -11.79 -7.30 7.30
N PRO A 30 -12.00 -6.80 6.06
CA PRO A 30 -11.08 -5.88 5.41
C PRO A 30 -10.94 -4.54 6.15
N GLU A 31 -12.04 -4.03 6.72
CA GLU A 31 -12.07 -2.76 7.45
C GLU A 31 -11.18 -2.78 8.70
N ASN A 32 -11.29 -3.83 9.51
CA ASN A 32 -10.48 -3.97 10.72
C ASN A 32 -9.01 -4.33 10.39
N SER A 33 -8.75 -4.87 9.21
CA SER A 33 -7.42 -5.30 8.77
C SER A 33 -6.62 -4.20 8.07
N GLN A 34 -7.26 -3.13 7.60
CA GLN A 34 -6.56 -2.05 6.92
C GLN A 34 -5.54 -1.37 7.85
N THR A 35 -4.30 -1.26 7.37
CA THR A 35 -3.21 -0.53 8.03
C THR A 35 -2.48 0.37 7.00
N GLY A 36 -1.30 0.88 7.37
CA GLY A 36 -0.42 1.61 6.44
C GLY A 36 -0.51 3.14 6.57
N PRO A 37 0.32 3.86 5.79
CA PRO A 37 0.49 5.30 5.92
C PRO A 37 -0.76 6.09 5.52
N ALA A 38 -1.55 5.57 4.57
CA ALA A 38 -2.82 6.19 4.17
C ALA A 38 -3.79 6.28 5.36
N LYS A 39 -4.05 5.17 6.07
CA LYS A 39 -4.96 5.14 7.22
C LYS A 39 -4.50 6.04 8.38
N ARG A 40 -3.18 6.23 8.55
CA ARG A 40 -2.62 7.07 9.63
C ARG A 40 -2.32 8.52 9.20
N HIS A 41 -2.67 8.90 7.97
CA HIS A 41 -2.33 10.21 7.41
C HIS A 41 -0.82 10.55 7.50
N ASP A 42 0.04 9.54 7.33
CA ASP A 42 1.49 9.71 7.33
C ASP A 42 1.96 10.31 5.99
N THR A 43 1.82 11.63 5.89
CA THR A 43 2.13 12.43 4.69
C THR A 43 3.59 12.32 4.29
N GLN A 44 4.51 12.21 5.24
CA GLN A 44 5.93 12.08 4.96
C GLN A 44 6.23 10.76 4.25
N THR A 45 5.67 9.65 4.73
CA THR A 45 5.84 8.34 4.08
C THR A 45 5.13 8.30 2.72
N ILE A 46 3.93 8.87 2.62
CA ILE A 46 3.17 8.95 1.36
C ILE A 46 3.97 9.70 0.29
N GLN A 47 4.55 10.85 0.64
CA GLN A 47 5.32 11.66 -0.29
C GLN A 47 6.57 10.91 -0.78
N LYS A 48 7.32 10.27 0.13
CA LYS A 48 8.48 9.44 -0.24
C LYS A 48 8.09 8.27 -1.15
N GLN A 49 6.95 7.64 -0.90
CA GLN A 49 6.46 6.54 -1.73
C GLN A 49 6.05 7.03 -3.11
N LEU A 50 5.40 8.20 -3.23
CA LEU A 50 5.08 8.83 -4.51
C LEU A 50 6.32 9.17 -5.34
N GLU A 51 7.36 9.72 -4.71
CA GLU A 51 8.63 10.05 -5.35
C GLU A 51 9.39 8.81 -5.83
N ALA A 52 9.17 7.64 -5.21
CA ALA A 52 9.77 6.38 -5.62
C ALA A 52 9.10 5.74 -6.86
N LEU A 53 7.88 6.17 -7.22
CA LEU A 53 7.15 5.67 -8.39
C LEU A 53 7.64 6.36 -9.67
N LYS A 54 7.79 5.60 -10.76
CA LYS A 54 8.51 6.07 -11.97
C LYS A 54 7.60 6.59 -13.08
N THR A 55 6.31 6.35 -12.98
CA THR A 55 5.34 6.68 -14.05
C THR A 55 4.17 7.45 -13.46
N SER A 56 3.60 8.35 -14.26
CA SER A 56 2.40 9.11 -13.88
C SER A 56 1.22 8.20 -13.55
N GLU A 57 1.05 7.10 -14.31
CA GLU A 57 0.00 6.12 -14.07
C GLU A 57 0.11 5.45 -12.69
N GLN A 58 1.32 5.05 -12.29
CA GLN A 58 1.54 4.49 -10.95
C GLN A 58 1.25 5.52 -9.84
N GLN A 59 1.69 6.76 -10.04
CA GLN A 59 1.47 7.85 -9.08
C GLN A 59 -0.02 8.18 -8.94
N GLU A 60 -0.76 8.18 -10.05
CA GLU A 60 -2.21 8.43 -10.07
C GLU A 60 -2.97 7.30 -9.37
N LEU A 61 -2.65 6.04 -9.66
CA LEU A 61 -3.25 4.88 -9.00
C LEU A 61 -2.99 4.90 -7.49
N TYR A 62 -1.72 5.11 -7.09
CA TYR A 62 -1.34 5.19 -5.69
C TYR A 62 -2.08 6.33 -4.98
N SER A 63 -2.10 7.53 -5.58
CA SER A 63 -2.80 8.69 -5.02
C SER A 63 -4.30 8.45 -4.87
N THR A 64 -4.92 7.80 -5.85
CA THR A 64 -6.35 7.48 -5.83
C THR A 64 -6.68 6.51 -4.70
N LEU A 65 -5.90 5.45 -4.55
CA LEU A 65 -6.08 4.47 -3.47
C LEU A 65 -5.82 5.09 -2.09
N THR A 66 -4.76 5.89 -1.95
CA THR A 66 -4.45 6.60 -0.70
C THR A 66 -5.60 7.51 -0.27
N LYS A 67 -6.13 8.32 -1.20
CA LYS A 67 -7.28 9.20 -0.94
C LYS A 67 -8.53 8.40 -0.58
N ALA A 68 -8.81 7.31 -1.29
CA ALA A 68 -9.96 6.46 -0.99
C ALA A 68 -9.88 5.85 0.42
N ILE A 69 -8.70 5.37 0.84
CA ILE A 69 -8.48 4.86 2.19
C ILE A 69 -8.65 5.99 3.21
N GLN A 70 -8.00 7.14 3.03
CA GLN A 70 -8.13 8.29 3.94
C GLN A 70 -9.59 8.70 4.14
N ASN A 71 -10.32 8.94 3.04
CA ASN A 71 -11.72 9.34 3.09
C ASN A 71 -12.64 8.31 3.76
N TYR A 72 -12.29 7.03 3.72
CA TYR A 72 -13.04 5.97 4.38
C TYR A 72 -12.86 6.02 5.91
N TYR A 73 -11.62 6.23 6.39
CA TYR A 73 -11.27 6.20 7.82
C TYR A 73 -11.27 7.57 8.53
N GLU A 74 -11.44 8.67 7.81
CA GLU A 74 -11.68 10.01 8.40
C GLU A 74 -13.11 10.19 8.95
N ARG A 75 -14.02 9.24 8.67
CA ARG A 75 -15.44 9.32 9.05
C ARG A 75 -15.71 8.84 10.47
#